data_AF-A0A365XWH4-F1
#
_entry.id   AF-A0A365XWH4-F1
#
_cell.length_a   1.000
_cell.length_b   1.000
_cell.length_c   1.000
_cell.angle_alpha   90.00
_cell.angle_beta   90.00
_cell.angle_gamma   90.00
#
_symmetry.space_group_name_H-M   'P 1'
#
loop_
_entity.id
_entity.type
_entity.pdbx_description
1 polymer ?
#
loop_
_entity_poly.entity_id
_entity_poly.type
_entity_poly.pdbx_seq_one_letter_code
_entity_poly.pdbx_strand_id
1 'polypeptide(L)'
;MAVTCWLLCWHQAVFASMASFQDKPVADTVPKKGNGLMKKIGEYRDSLRNKEYRQSFIRRITKQDVEQKIEDSDSAIIKSEAYFTPFVGKVIRSIYYRKVKVFGPRNINDTTFTTSMKLIHLANRLHFDSKEWVIRQSLFFREGTRLDPFEMADNERYLRNRPFISDARIHVRVSDPTSDSVDVEVITKDVFEYGVDLSQFSATNIKARVSNNDLLGAGQGLQAGFQWRSDYTPTWNTEARYTKYNLLGTFIDLNVGYSTLNNTTPLDTNVYEGTMFLSLNRPLYRNAAKWVGGLTLANNWSINIHGAEPQAEDSLYRDYRYTVFDGWIGYNFINNYTLNGTIGNKPNFAVLFRHYNLNFSRMPEQERFKEDPVYNDHRYYLLQLQVYRVDYFKAHQFFGFGRTEDIPLGYTLNATTGWETWKDRRRLYSGLEAQKYWTTRRQGLFNTTVGASTFWQGGSLEDAVIHGRVEYYSRLFTVRKARFRQFLNIDFLESPNPFFYKRLNINMDNGIWGYRNTKLNGYQRLNMGSETVYYSPLRFLGFKFNFFASLEASMLTAKNDNLLTNPIYLGVGGGFRIKNENLSLNTIKVSGYYFPNAPAPMKKGLLEITTVVDFRFDVSALRAPAFLSFF
;
A
#
# COMPACT_ATOMS: atom_id res chain seq x y z
N MET A 1 59.52 -31.16 -42.61
CA MET A 1 58.51 -32.23 -42.73
C MET A 1 57.16 -31.53 -42.91
N ALA A 2 56.59 -31.37 -44.12
CA ALA A 2 56.33 -32.36 -45.19
C ALA A 2 55.27 -33.41 -44.78
N VAL A 3 54.23 -33.76 -45.56
CA VAL A 3 53.61 -33.11 -46.76
C VAL A 3 52.25 -33.79 -47.05
N THR A 4 51.31 -33.06 -47.67
CA THR A 4 50.09 -33.44 -48.44
C THR A 4 49.42 -34.84 -48.36
N CYS A 5 48.09 -34.82 -48.15
CA CYS A 5 47.02 -35.17 -49.12
C CYS A 5 46.87 -36.61 -49.75
N TRP A 6 45.65 -37.16 -49.57
CA TRP A 6 44.75 -37.78 -50.57
C TRP A 6 44.95 -39.21 -51.17
N LEU A 7 43.97 -40.07 -50.83
CA LEU A 7 43.02 -40.82 -51.71
C LEU A 7 43.47 -41.95 -52.65
N LEU A 8 42.77 -43.10 -52.54
CA LEU A 8 42.13 -43.96 -53.58
C LEU A 8 41.88 -45.38 -52.98
N CYS A 9 40.99 -46.26 -53.46
CA CYS A 9 39.55 -46.23 -53.76
C CYS A 9 39.17 -47.65 -54.23
N TRP A 10 37.92 -48.08 -53.98
CA TRP A 10 37.22 -49.24 -54.60
C TRP A 10 37.69 -50.64 -54.17
N HIS A 11 36.83 -51.63 -53.91
CA HIS A 11 35.40 -51.84 -54.25
C HIS A 11 34.67 -52.54 -53.06
N GLN A 12 33.35 -52.85 -53.00
CA GLN A 12 32.28 -52.79 -54.01
C GLN A 12 30.90 -52.34 -53.44
N ALA A 13 29.89 -53.22 -53.35
CA ALA A 13 28.48 -53.02 -52.94
C ALA A 13 28.00 -54.24 -52.10
N VAL A 14 26.82 -54.33 -51.44
CA VAL A 14 25.46 -53.86 -51.77
C VAL A 14 24.58 -53.67 -50.49
N PHE A 15 23.49 -52.92 -50.64
CA PHE A 15 22.17 -52.96 -49.93
C PHE A 15 21.75 -51.86 -48.94
N ALA A 16 20.75 -51.10 -49.43
CA ALA A 16 19.55 -50.60 -48.77
C ALA A 16 19.66 -49.58 -47.61
N SER A 17 19.43 -48.32 -47.97
CA SER A 17 18.87 -47.32 -47.05
C SER A 17 17.41 -47.63 -46.71
N MET A 18 17.05 -47.65 -45.44
CA MET A 18 15.68 -47.35 -44.99
C MET A 18 15.72 -46.26 -43.92
N ALA A 19 15.08 -45.13 -44.22
CA ALA A 19 14.85 -44.08 -43.24
C ALA A 19 13.76 -44.53 -42.27
N SER A 20 14.04 -44.48 -40.96
CA SER A 20 13.02 -44.71 -39.94
C SER A 20 12.04 -43.53 -39.91
N PHE A 21 10.88 -43.71 -40.54
CA PHE A 21 9.75 -42.81 -40.43
C PHE A 21 9.35 -42.66 -38.95
N GLN A 22 9.37 -41.43 -38.44
CA GLN A 22 8.84 -41.11 -37.12
C GLN A 22 7.41 -40.58 -37.32
N ASP A 23 6.42 -41.45 -37.09
CA ASP A 23 5.03 -41.17 -37.43
C ASP A 23 4.50 -39.90 -36.78
N LYS A 24 4.02 -38.99 -37.62
CA LYS A 24 3.12 -37.91 -37.18
C LYS A 24 1.77 -38.56 -36.85
N PRO A 25 1.15 -38.26 -35.70
CA PRO A 25 -0.20 -38.77 -35.42
C PRO A 25 -1.17 -38.23 -36.48
N VAL A 26 -1.74 -39.13 -37.27
CA VAL A 26 -2.71 -38.81 -38.32
C VAL A 26 -3.94 -38.19 -37.66
N ALA A 27 -4.29 -36.97 -38.06
CA ALA A 27 -5.53 -36.35 -37.63
C ALA A 27 -6.69 -37.01 -38.37
N ASP A 28 -7.49 -37.79 -37.63
CA ASP A 28 -8.70 -38.46 -38.08
C ASP A 28 -9.70 -37.45 -38.69
N THR A 29 -9.87 -37.49 -40.02
CA THR A 29 -10.66 -36.53 -40.81
C THR A 29 -12.16 -36.83 -40.85
N VAL A 30 -12.65 -37.76 -40.03
CA VAL A 30 -14.09 -38.03 -39.89
C VAL A 30 -14.75 -36.95 -38.98
N PRO A 31 -15.81 -36.26 -39.42
CA PRO A 31 -16.49 -35.25 -38.61
C PRO A 31 -17.26 -35.89 -37.44
N LYS A 32 -16.61 -36.00 -36.28
CA LYS A 32 -17.23 -36.58 -35.07
C LYS A 32 -18.33 -35.68 -34.50
N LYS A 33 -19.55 -36.16 -34.64
CA LYS A 33 -20.83 -35.56 -34.21
C LYS A 33 -20.81 -35.23 -32.70
N GLY A 34 -20.99 -33.96 -32.34
CA GLY A 34 -21.51 -33.53 -31.03
C GLY A 34 -20.75 -33.94 -29.74
N ASN A 35 -19.43 -33.75 -29.66
CA ASN A 35 -18.69 -34.06 -28.42
C ASN A 35 -18.89 -33.01 -27.30
N GLY A 36 -19.64 -33.41 -26.26
CA GLY A 36 -19.99 -32.57 -25.10
C GLY A 36 -18.83 -32.17 -24.18
N LEU A 37 -19.08 -31.15 -23.35
CA LEU A 37 -18.09 -30.47 -22.50
C LEU A 37 -17.25 -31.43 -21.63
N MET A 38 -17.89 -32.42 -21.01
CA MET A 38 -17.24 -33.39 -20.11
C MET A 38 -16.12 -34.20 -20.79
N LYS A 39 -16.28 -34.59 -22.06
CA LYS A 39 -15.26 -35.38 -22.76
C LYS A 39 -14.03 -34.54 -23.09
N LYS A 40 -14.23 -33.28 -23.48
CA LYS A 40 -13.15 -32.30 -23.65
C LYS A 40 -12.41 -32.02 -22.34
N ILE A 41 -13.11 -31.99 -21.20
CA ILE A 41 -12.49 -31.86 -19.87
C ILE A 41 -11.66 -33.11 -19.52
N GLY A 42 -12.12 -34.31 -19.88
CA GLY A 42 -11.35 -35.56 -19.72
C GLY A 42 -10.06 -35.57 -20.55
N GLU A 43 -10.17 -35.31 -21.85
CA GLU A 43 -9.03 -35.21 -22.78
C GLU A 43 -8.03 -34.10 -22.37
N TYR A 44 -8.53 -32.99 -21.82
CA TYR A 44 -7.71 -31.92 -21.25
C TYR A 44 -7.01 -32.32 -19.93
N ARG A 45 -7.68 -33.08 -19.07
CA ARG A 45 -7.08 -33.63 -17.83
C ARG A 45 -5.96 -34.61 -18.15
N ASP A 46 -6.15 -35.47 -19.14
CA ASP A 46 -5.19 -36.51 -19.49
C ASP A 46 -4.03 -35.95 -20.33
N SER A 47 -4.24 -34.92 -21.16
CA SER A 47 -3.13 -34.16 -21.76
C SER A 47 -2.30 -33.39 -20.73
N LEU A 48 -2.91 -32.85 -19.65
CA LEU A 48 -2.16 -32.25 -18.53
C LEU A 48 -1.33 -33.26 -17.71
N ARG A 49 -1.57 -34.58 -17.84
CA ARG A 49 -0.69 -35.63 -17.29
C ARG A 49 0.58 -35.85 -18.12
N ASN A 50 0.58 -35.53 -19.41
CA ASN A 50 1.79 -35.61 -20.24
C ASN A 50 2.78 -34.50 -19.83
N LYS A 51 4.00 -34.91 -19.45
CA LYS A 51 5.07 -34.02 -18.97
C LYS A 51 5.44 -32.92 -19.98
N GLU A 52 5.48 -33.24 -21.27
CA GLU A 52 5.89 -32.31 -22.33
C GLU A 52 4.78 -31.34 -22.68
N TYR A 53 3.53 -31.82 -22.79
CA TYR A 53 2.37 -30.95 -22.98
C TYR A 53 2.20 -30.01 -21.79
N ARG A 54 2.33 -30.53 -20.56
CA ARG A 54 2.33 -29.71 -19.34
C ARG A 54 3.45 -28.68 -19.33
N GLN A 55 4.68 -29.03 -19.75
CA GLN A 55 5.78 -28.07 -19.83
C GLN A 55 5.58 -27.01 -20.93
N SER A 56 5.08 -27.36 -22.12
CA SER A 56 4.81 -26.39 -23.19
C SER A 56 3.61 -25.50 -22.84
N PHE A 57 2.58 -26.04 -22.21
CA PHE A 57 1.42 -25.31 -21.69
C PHE A 57 1.82 -24.34 -20.59
N ILE A 58 2.62 -24.79 -19.61
CA ILE A 58 3.20 -23.91 -18.57
C ILE A 58 4.04 -22.82 -19.24
N ARG A 59 5.04 -23.13 -20.08
CA ARG A 59 5.87 -22.12 -20.76
C ARG A 59 5.04 -21.10 -21.54
N ARG A 60 4.01 -21.56 -22.28
CA ARG A 60 3.12 -20.71 -23.08
C ARG A 60 2.29 -19.73 -22.24
N ILE A 61 1.91 -20.12 -21.02
CA ILE A 61 1.09 -19.29 -20.12
C ILE A 61 1.93 -18.45 -19.16
N THR A 62 3.08 -18.97 -18.71
CA THR A 62 3.99 -18.23 -17.82
C THR A 62 4.89 -17.24 -18.57
N LYS A 63 5.13 -17.47 -19.87
CA LYS A 63 6.05 -16.69 -20.71
C LYS A 63 7.45 -16.55 -20.09
N GLN A 64 7.95 -17.62 -19.45
CA GLN A 64 9.26 -17.65 -18.78
C GLN A 64 10.44 -17.30 -19.71
N ASP A 65 10.30 -17.54 -21.01
CA ASP A 65 11.37 -17.38 -22.00
C ASP A 65 11.31 -16.05 -22.79
N VAL A 66 10.40 -15.12 -22.45
CA VAL A 66 10.43 -13.77 -23.05
C VAL A 66 11.52 -12.96 -22.37
N GLU A 67 12.68 -12.90 -23.03
CA GLU A 67 13.85 -12.16 -22.58
C GLU A 67 13.48 -10.67 -22.39
N GLN A 68 13.46 -10.25 -21.13
CA GLN A 68 13.12 -8.87 -20.79
C GLN A 68 14.36 -8.01 -21.02
N LYS A 69 14.30 -7.10 -22.00
CA LYS A 69 15.17 -5.92 -21.99
C LYS A 69 14.80 -5.09 -20.76
N ILE A 70 15.54 -5.32 -19.68
CA ILE A 70 15.52 -4.52 -18.45
C ILE A 70 16.76 -3.66 -18.56
N GLU A 71 16.58 -2.35 -18.70
CA GLU A 71 17.72 -1.43 -18.66
C GLU A 71 18.35 -1.49 -17.27
N ASP A 72 19.68 -1.55 -17.17
CA ASP A 72 20.38 -1.56 -15.87
C ASP A 72 20.17 -0.26 -15.04
N SER A 73 19.51 0.74 -15.64
CA SER A 73 18.99 1.95 -15.00
C SER A 73 17.76 1.72 -14.10
N ASP A 74 17.05 0.59 -14.19
CA ASP A 74 15.73 0.35 -13.53
C ASP A 74 15.77 0.40 -11.97
N SER A 75 16.96 0.53 -11.36
CA SER A 75 17.18 0.71 -9.91
C SER A 75 18.00 1.95 -9.54
N ALA A 76 18.30 2.84 -10.49
CA ALA A 76 18.98 4.09 -10.23
C ALA A 76 18.02 5.09 -9.57
N ILE A 77 18.47 5.71 -8.47
CA ILE A 77 17.74 6.76 -7.75
C ILE A 77 17.85 8.05 -8.58
N ILE A 78 17.00 8.18 -9.61
CA ILE A 78 16.97 9.34 -10.52
C ILE A 78 15.93 10.36 -10.03
N LYS A 79 16.34 11.63 -9.96
CA LYS A 79 15.50 12.79 -9.63
C LYS A 79 14.32 12.89 -10.60
N SER A 80 13.10 12.96 -10.07
CA SER A 80 11.88 12.94 -10.90
C SER A 80 11.75 14.16 -11.83
N GLU A 81 12.31 15.30 -11.41
CA GLU A 81 12.32 16.58 -12.10
C GLU A 81 13.36 16.68 -13.24
N ALA A 82 14.41 15.86 -13.22
CA ALA A 82 15.59 16.04 -14.05
C ALA A 82 15.33 15.95 -15.56
N TYR A 83 14.29 15.21 -15.97
CA TYR A 83 13.84 15.13 -17.36
C TYR A 83 13.23 16.45 -17.88
N PHE A 84 12.63 17.23 -16.99
CA PHE A 84 11.92 18.46 -17.35
C PHE A 84 12.81 19.71 -17.26
N THR A 85 13.94 19.65 -16.55
CA THR A 85 14.89 20.77 -16.38
C THR A 85 15.35 21.43 -17.70
N PRO A 86 15.56 20.72 -18.83
CA PRO A 86 15.92 21.35 -20.11
C PRO A 86 14.80 22.21 -20.74
N PHE A 87 13.56 22.11 -20.26
CA PHE A 87 12.38 22.79 -20.83
C PHE A 87 11.82 23.90 -19.94
N VAL A 88 12.53 24.24 -18.85
CA VAL A 88 12.17 25.28 -17.89
C VAL A 88 11.74 26.58 -18.58
N GLY A 89 10.61 27.12 -18.16
CA GLY A 89 10.15 28.45 -18.58
C GLY A 89 9.52 28.50 -19.98
N LYS A 90 9.68 27.48 -20.84
CA LYS A 90 8.99 27.38 -22.14
C LYS A 90 7.47 27.35 -21.94
N VAL A 91 6.73 27.94 -22.87
CA VAL A 91 5.27 28.03 -22.79
C VAL A 91 4.61 26.74 -23.29
N ILE A 92 3.70 26.18 -22.49
CA ILE A 92 2.92 25.00 -22.85
C ILE A 92 1.85 25.44 -23.87
N ARG A 93 2.04 25.08 -25.14
CA ARG A 93 1.12 25.43 -26.23
C ARG A 93 -0.14 24.56 -26.20
N SER A 94 0.02 23.25 -26.15
CA SER A 94 -1.09 22.29 -26.17
C SER A 94 -0.83 21.08 -25.27
N ILE A 95 -1.90 20.47 -24.75
CA ILE A 95 -1.85 19.28 -23.91
C ILE A 95 -2.62 18.13 -24.58
N TYR A 96 -1.90 17.09 -24.98
CA TYR A 96 -2.45 15.86 -25.55
C TYR A 96 -2.58 14.77 -24.48
N TYR A 97 -3.67 14.00 -24.53
CA TYR A 97 -3.93 12.90 -23.60
C TYR A 97 -3.85 11.56 -24.33
N ARG A 98 -2.96 10.66 -23.87
CA ARG A 98 -2.83 9.30 -24.42
C ARG A 98 -3.10 8.26 -23.34
N LYS A 99 -4.14 7.45 -23.54
CA LYS A 99 -4.47 6.34 -22.63
C LYS A 99 -3.89 5.04 -23.15
N VAL A 100 -3.18 4.32 -22.29
CA VAL A 100 -2.61 3.00 -22.57
C VAL A 100 -3.54 1.94 -21.98
N LYS A 101 -3.90 0.94 -22.80
CA LYS A 101 -4.78 -0.17 -22.38
C LYS A 101 -4.26 -0.84 -21.11
N VAL A 102 -5.17 -1.08 -20.16
CA VAL A 102 -4.90 -1.75 -18.86
C VAL A 102 -4.06 -3.02 -19.05
N PHE A 103 -4.51 -3.93 -19.91
CA PHE A 103 -3.79 -5.16 -20.26
C PHE A 103 -2.90 -4.99 -21.51
N GLY A 104 -2.26 -3.84 -21.63
CA GLY A 104 -1.25 -3.51 -22.63
C GLY A 104 0.19 -3.82 -22.19
N PRO A 105 1.19 -3.09 -22.72
CA PRO A 105 2.59 -3.29 -22.39
C PRO A 105 2.93 -3.05 -20.92
N ARG A 106 4.12 -3.54 -20.48
CA ARG A 106 4.66 -3.21 -19.15
C ARG A 106 5.10 -1.75 -19.10
N ASN A 107 5.92 -1.35 -20.08
CA ASN A 107 6.39 0.02 -20.22
C ASN A 107 5.30 0.85 -20.89
N ILE A 108 4.86 1.94 -20.26
CA ILE A 108 3.85 2.86 -20.80
C ILE A 108 4.31 3.55 -22.10
N ASN A 109 5.62 3.57 -22.36
CA ASN A 109 6.24 4.14 -23.56
C ASN A 109 6.29 3.15 -24.74
N ASP A 110 6.13 1.84 -24.51
CA ASP A 110 6.11 0.83 -25.58
C ASP A 110 4.76 0.88 -26.33
N THR A 111 4.83 1.12 -27.64
CA THR A 111 3.66 1.21 -28.53
C THR A 111 3.45 -0.07 -29.36
N THR A 112 4.36 -1.05 -29.27
CA THR A 112 4.41 -2.22 -30.17
C THR A 112 3.66 -3.45 -29.65
N PHE A 113 3.22 -3.42 -28.39
CA PHE A 113 2.62 -4.58 -27.73
C PHE A 113 1.28 -5.02 -28.36
N THR A 114 1.26 -6.27 -28.82
CA THR A 114 0.05 -6.98 -29.25
C THR A 114 -0.13 -8.27 -28.46
N THR A 115 -1.39 -8.73 -28.33
CA THR A 115 -1.71 -9.99 -27.64
C THR A 115 -2.82 -10.74 -28.37
N SER A 116 -2.65 -12.05 -28.50
CA SER A 116 -3.61 -12.96 -29.14
C SER A 116 -4.65 -13.55 -28.17
N MET A 117 -4.60 -13.19 -26.88
CA MET A 117 -5.46 -13.79 -25.86
C MET A 117 -6.87 -13.16 -25.85
N LYS A 118 -7.88 -13.92 -26.28
CA LYS A 118 -9.30 -13.47 -26.31
C LYS A 118 -9.80 -12.94 -24.96
N LEU A 119 -9.38 -13.52 -23.84
CA LEU A 119 -9.75 -13.07 -22.50
C LEU A 119 -9.25 -11.64 -22.20
N ILE A 120 -8.06 -11.26 -22.69
CA ILE A 120 -7.53 -9.90 -22.53
C ILE A 120 -8.34 -8.91 -23.36
N HIS A 121 -8.76 -9.28 -24.57
CA HIS A 121 -9.63 -8.44 -25.40
C HIS A 121 -11.03 -8.27 -24.81
N LEU A 122 -11.57 -9.31 -24.14
CA LEU A 122 -12.82 -9.20 -23.40
C LEU A 122 -12.68 -8.29 -22.18
N ALA A 123 -11.62 -8.46 -21.37
CA ALA A 123 -11.38 -7.61 -20.21
C ALA A 123 -11.19 -6.13 -20.60
N ASN A 124 -10.38 -5.83 -21.62
CA ASN A 124 -10.22 -4.48 -22.15
C ASN A 124 -11.52 -3.90 -22.77
N ARG A 125 -12.54 -4.72 -23.08
CA ARG A 125 -13.86 -4.25 -23.56
C ARG A 125 -14.84 -3.97 -22.41
N LEU A 126 -14.65 -4.63 -21.27
CA LEU A 126 -15.46 -4.42 -20.06
C LEU A 126 -14.95 -3.29 -19.18
N HIS A 127 -13.70 -2.86 -19.38
CA HIS A 127 -13.09 -1.70 -18.73
C HIS A 127 -13.66 -0.37 -19.25
N PHE A 128 -13.93 0.57 -18.35
CA PHE A 128 -14.17 1.97 -18.68
C PHE A 128 -12.90 2.80 -18.49
N ASP A 129 -12.27 3.24 -19.59
CA ASP A 129 -11.11 4.14 -19.51
C ASP A 129 -11.47 5.45 -18.76
N SER A 130 -10.58 5.92 -17.88
CA SER A 130 -10.69 7.21 -17.19
C SER A 130 -10.98 8.33 -18.20
N LYS A 131 -12.02 9.13 -17.97
CA LYS A 131 -12.41 10.22 -18.88
C LYS A 131 -11.36 11.34 -18.86
N GLU A 132 -11.11 11.93 -20.02
CA GLU A 132 -10.08 12.96 -20.20
C GLU A 132 -10.27 14.15 -19.25
N TRP A 133 -11.51 14.55 -18.97
CA TRP A 133 -11.81 15.64 -18.04
C TRP A 133 -11.35 15.35 -16.61
N VAL A 134 -11.30 14.09 -16.17
CA VAL A 134 -10.78 13.68 -14.84
C VAL A 134 -9.27 13.87 -14.78
N ILE A 135 -8.57 13.48 -15.84
CA ILE A 135 -7.11 13.66 -15.97
C ILE A 135 -6.79 15.14 -16.05
N ARG A 136 -7.50 15.90 -16.89
CA ARG A 136 -7.36 17.37 -17.04
C ARG A 136 -7.61 18.12 -15.73
N GLN A 137 -8.64 17.76 -14.96
CA GLN A 137 -8.90 18.35 -13.63
C GLN A 137 -7.82 17.99 -12.60
N SER A 138 -7.04 16.94 -12.86
CA SER A 138 -5.95 16.46 -12.02
C SER A 138 -4.58 17.05 -12.40
N LEU A 139 -4.49 17.80 -13.50
CA LEU A 139 -3.28 18.54 -13.89
C LEU A 139 -3.13 19.81 -13.04
N PHE A 140 -1.88 20.17 -12.72
CA PHE A 140 -1.56 21.41 -11.98
C PHE A 140 -1.27 22.59 -12.93
N PHE A 141 -0.71 22.29 -14.10
CA PHE A 141 -0.42 23.22 -15.19
C PHE A 141 -1.57 23.28 -16.21
N ARG A 142 -1.54 24.29 -17.09
CA ARG A 142 -2.53 24.49 -18.18
C ARG A 142 -1.86 24.97 -19.46
N GLU A 143 -2.56 24.89 -20.58
CA GLU A 143 -2.18 25.57 -21.81
C GLU A 143 -2.01 27.09 -21.56
N GLY A 144 -1.01 27.70 -22.21
CA GLY A 144 -0.59 29.08 -21.98
C GLY A 144 0.28 29.32 -20.73
N THR A 145 0.49 28.32 -19.87
CA THR A 145 1.38 28.47 -18.68
C THR A 145 2.84 28.10 -18.99
N ARG A 146 3.78 28.62 -18.20
CA ARG A 146 5.20 28.26 -18.30
C ARG A 146 5.46 26.90 -17.65
N LEU A 147 6.31 26.09 -18.27
CA LEU A 147 6.69 24.78 -17.75
C LEU A 147 7.60 24.90 -16.52
N ASP A 148 7.11 24.36 -15.39
CA ASP A 148 7.87 24.14 -14.15
C ASP A 148 8.21 22.63 -14.01
N PRO A 149 9.49 22.22 -13.97
CA PRO A 149 9.91 20.84 -13.78
C PRO A 149 9.36 20.15 -12.53
N PHE A 150 9.22 20.90 -11.43
CA PHE A 150 8.75 20.37 -10.16
C PHE A 150 7.25 20.14 -10.19
N GLU A 151 6.50 21.04 -10.84
CA GLU A 151 5.08 20.87 -11.06
C GLU A 151 4.78 19.66 -11.96
N MET A 152 5.56 19.46 -13.03
CA MET A 152 5.46 18.28 -13.90
C MET A 152 5.75 16.97 -13.14
N ALA A 153 6.83 16.92 -12.36
CA ALA A 153 7.22 15.75 -11.58
C ALA A 153 6.23 15.44 -10.43
N ASP A 154 5.74 16.47 -9.72
CA ASP A 154 4.70 16.34 -8.71
C ASP A 154 3.38 15.86 -9.33
N ASN A 155 3.02 16.33 -10.52
CA ASN A 155 1.78 15.91 -11.18
C ASN A 155 1.81 14.44 -11.63
N GLU A 156 2.94 14.01 -12.17
CA GLU A 156 3.23 12.60 -12.45
C GLU A 156 3.03 11.72 -11.21
N ARG A 157 3.59 12.11 -10.05
CA ARG A 157 3.40 11.40 -8.77
C ARG A 157 1.94 11.44 -8.32
N TYR A 158 1.29 12.59 -8.41
CA TYR A 158 -0.11 12.77 -8.02
C TYR A 158 -1.05 11.86 -8.79
N LEU A 159 -0.87 11.75 -10.10
CA LEU A 159 -1.61 10.82 -10.96
C LEU A 159 -1.35 9.37 -10.56
N ARG A 160 -0.09 8.93 -10.40
CA ARG A 160 0.26 7.56 -9.94
C ARG A 160 -0.29 7.19 -8.57
N ASN A 161 -0.59 8.17 -7.73
CA ASN A 161 -1.19 7.94 -6.41
C ASN A 161 -2.72 7.79 -6.44
N ARG A 162 -3.39 8.11 -7.56
CA ARG A 162 -4.83 7.85 -7.72
C ARG A 162 -5.06 6.33 -7.81
N PRO A 163 -6.07 5.77 -7.12
CA PRO A 163 -6.25 4.31 -7.04
C PRO A 163 -6.64 3.65 -8.38
N PHE A 164 -7.13 4.43 -9.33
CA PHE A 164 -7.49 3.99 -10.67
C PHE A 164 -6.36 4.13 -11.72
N ILE A 165 -5.21 4.73 -11.36
CA ILE A 165 -4.07 4.90 -12.27
C ILE A 165 -2.93 3.97 -11.83
N SER A 166 -2.43 3.14 -12.75
CA SER A 166 -1.31 2.22 -12.51
C SER A 166 0.03 2.90 -12.77
N ASP A 167 0.12 3.72 -13.80
CA ASP A 167 1.31 4.50 -14.14
C ASP A 167 0.92 5.77 -14.89
N ALA A 168 1.73 6.81 -14.74
CA ALA A 168 1.57 8.07 -15.45
C ALA A 168 2.95 8.62 -15.84
N ARG A 169 3.04 9.16 -17.06
CA ARG A 169 4.22 9.83 -17.60
C ARG A 169 3.80 11.11 -18.32
N ILE A 170 4.61 12.15 -18.20
CA ILE A 170 4.43 13.39 -18.94
C ILE A 170 5.63 13.52 -19.88
N HIS A 171 5.39 13.60 -21.18
CA HIS A 171 6.42 13.81 -22.19
C HIS A 171 6.33 15.21 -22.77
N VAL A 172 7.48 15.87 -22.90
CA VAL A 172 7.58 17.16 -23.57
C VAL A 172 7.90 16.90 -25.04
N ARG A 173 7.00 17.32 -25.92
CA ARG A 173 7.16 17.26 -27.38
C ARG A 173 7.65 18.62 -27.86
N VAL A 174 8.84 18.62 -28.45
CA VAL A 174 9.49 19.83 -28.97
C VAL A 174 9.42 19.76 -30.50
N SER A 175 8.77 20.74 -31.13
CA SER A 175 8.71 20.83 -32.60
C SER A 175 9.99 21.41 -33.20
N ASP A 176 10.68 22.28 -32.46
CA ASP A 176 11.99 22.86 -32.82
C ASP A 176 12.77 23.14 -31.52
N PRO A 177 14.05 22.72 -31.38
CA PRO A 177 14.88 23.02 -30.21
C PRO A 177 14.91 24.51 -29.81
N THR A 178 14.85 25.40 -30.81
CA THR A 178 14.87 26.87 -30.65
C THR A 178 13.52 27.47 -30.26
N SER A 179 12.42 26.70 -30.29
CA SER A 179 11.09 27.23 -29.95
C SER A 179 10.96 27.56 -28.47
N ASP A 180 10.45 28.75 -28.16
CA ASP A 180 10.03 29.16 -26.81
C ASP A 180 8.77 28.43 -26.31
N SER A 181 8.15 27.60 -27.16
CA SER A 181 6.95 26.82 -26.85
C SER A 181 7.20 25.31 -26.92
N VAL A 182 6.41 24.55 -26.16
CA VAL A 182 6.41 23.09 -26.15
C VAL A 182 4.99 22.55 -26.12
N ASP A 183 4.77 21.38 -26.71
CA ASP A 183 3.56 20.60 -26.47
C ASP A 183 3.82 19.57 -25.38
N VAL A 184 2.79 19.19 -24.65
CA VAL A 184 2.87 18.23 -23.55
C VAL A 184 1.96 17.04 -23.86
N GLU A 185 2.49 15.82 -23.74
CA GLU A 185 1.71 14.59 -23.84
C GLU A 185 1.61 13.93 -22.46
N VAL A 186 0.40 13.89 -21.90
CA VAL A 186 0.08 13.19 -20.66
C VAL A 186 -0.33 11.76 -21.01
N ILE A 187 0.51 10.80 -20.65
CA ILE A 187 0.25 9.38 -20.87
C ILE A 187 -0.19 8.73 -19.55
N THR A 188 -1.40 8.19 -19.51
CA THR A 188 -1.91 7.41 -18.37
C THR A 188 -2.10 5.95 -18.74
N LYS A 189 -1.92 5.07 -17.75
CA LYS A 189 -2.29 3.66 -17.85
C LYS A 189 -3.16 3.31 -16.66
N ASP A 190 -4.41 3.00 -16.93
CA ASP A 190 -5.43 2.80 -15.91
C ASP A 190 -5.30 1.38 -15.28
N VAL A 191 -5.89 1.20 -14.10
CA VAL A 191 -6.06 -0.11 -13.44
C VAL A 191 -7.46 -0.63 -13.80
N PHE A 192 -7.62 -1.95 -13.94
CA PHE A 192 -8.97 -2.53 -14.04
C PHE A 192 -9.75 -2.20 -12.76
N GLU A 193 -10.82 -1.44 -12.93
CA GLU A 193 -11.52 -0.70 -11.89
C GLU A 193 -12.21 -1.62 -10.87
N TYR A 194 -12.61 -2.82 -11.31
CA TYR A 194 -13.25 -3.82 -10.47
C TYR A 194 -12.25 -4.55 -9.58
N GLY A 195 -12.49 -4.48 -8.27
CA GLY A 195 -11.76 -5.19 -7.22
C GLY A 195 -12.65 -6.16 -6.46
N VAL A 196 -12.05 -7.25 -5.98
CA VAL A 196 -12.63 -8.23 -5.06
C VAL A 196 -11.60 -8.50 -3.96
N ASP A 197 -12.03 -8.46 -2.71
CA ASP A 197 -11.21 -8.69 -1.53
C ASP A 197 -11.89 -9.76 -0.66
N LEU A 198 -11.20 -10.86 -0.41
CA LEU A 198 -11.67 -11.98 0.42
C LEU A 198 -10.70 -12.10 1.60
N SER A 199 -10.97 -11.34 2.65
CA SER A 199 -10.06 -11.15 3.79
C SER A 199 -10.20 -12.25 4.85
N GLN A 200 -11.36 -12.90 4.93
CA GLN A 200 -11.60 -14.05 5.82
C GLN A 200 -12.42 -15.10 5.07
N PHE A 201 -11.94 -16.35 5.08
CA PHE A 201 -12.62 -17.49 4.46
C PHE A 201 -12.41 -18.74 5.29
N SER A 202 -13.46 -19.17 5.99
CA SER A 202 -13.47 -20.33 6.88
C SER A 202 -14.90 -20.84 7.03
N ALA A 203 -15.09 -22.03 7.62
CA ALA A 203 -16.39 -22.66 7.79
C ALA A 203 -17.40 -21.82 8.63
N THR A 204 -16.91 -20.93 9.49
CA THR A 204 -17.73 -20.12 10.42
C THR A 204 -17.68 -18.62 10.13
N ASN A 205 -16.82 -18.16 9.21
CA ASN A 205 -16.59 -16.74 8.94
C ASN A 205 -16.15 -16.52 7.48
N ILE A 206 -16.94 -15.73 6.75
CA ILE A 206 -16.67 -15.31 5.38
C ILE A 206 -16.79 -13.78 5.32
N LYS A 207 -15.70 -13.08 4.98
CA LYS A 207 -15.65 -11.62 4.81
C LYS A 207 -15.18 -11.27 3.40
N ALA A 208 -16.13 -10.87 2.57
CA ALA A 208 -15.93 -10.53 1.17
C ALA A 208 -16.28 -9.06 0.91
N ARG A 209 -15.61 -8.45 -0.06
CA ARG A 209 -15.87 -7.07 -0.47
C ARG A 209 -15.66 -6.94 -1.97
N VAL A 210 -16.53 -6.20 -2.61
CA VAL A 210 -16.42 -5.81 -4.02
C VAL A 210 -16.26 -4.30 -4.12
N SER A 211 -15.49 -3.84 -5.10
CA SER A 211 -15.29 -2.41 -5.35
C SER A 211 -15.20 -2.12 -6.84
N ASN A 212 -15.57 -0.91 -7.23
CA ASN A 212 -15.21 -0.30 -8.49
C ASN A 212 -14.54 1.04 -8.18
N ASN A 213 -13.27 1.22 -8.57
CA ASN A 213 -12.47 2.40 -8.21
C ASN A 213 -12.48 3.53 -9.27
N ASP A 214 -13.13 3.32 -10.42
CA ASP A 214 -13.32 4.35 -11.46
C ASP A 214 -14.67 4.19 -12.19
N LEU A 215 -15.76 4.36 -11.44
CA LEU A 215 -17.11 4.15 -11.95
C LEU A 215 -17.36 5.02 -13.20
N LEU A 216 -17.60 4.36 -14.33
CA LEU A 216 -17.81 4.97 -15.65
C LEU A 216 -16.64 5.85 -16.14
N GLY A 217 -15.42 5.65 -15.62
CA GLY A 217 -14.25 6.46 -15.92
C GLY A 217 -14.26 7.84 -15.27
N ALA A 218 -15.13 8.09 -14.28
CA ALA A 218 -15.42 9.43 -13.77
C ALA A 218 -14.69 9.81 -12.46
N GLY A 219 -13.63 9.10 -12.08
CA GLY A 219 -12.87 9.31 -10.83
C GLY A 219 -13.72 9.04 -9.59
N GLN A 220 -14.50 7.95 -9.60
CA GLN A 220 -15.48 7.61 -8.57
C GLN A 220 -15.28 6.19 -8.05
N GLY A 221 -15.12 6.06 -6.73
CA GLY A 221 -15.10 4.79 -6.03
C GLY A 221 -16.50 4.40 -5.53
N LEU A 222 -16.91 3.15 -5.77
CA LEU A 222 -17.98 2.48 -5.05
C LEU A 222 -17.42 1.21 -4.41
N GLN A 223 -17.82 0.92 -3.18
CA GLN A 223 -17.38 -0.25 -2.44
C GLN A 223 -18.54 -0.81 -1.62
N ALA A 224 -18.78 -2.12 -1.76
CA ALA A 224 -19.76 -2.87 -0.99
C ALA A 224 -19.06 -4.04 -0.29
N GLY A 225 -19.17 -4.08 1.03
CA GLY A 225 -18.60 -5.14 1.87
C GLY A 225 -19.70 -5.98 2.50
N PHE A 226 -19.41 -7.27 2.67
CA PHE A 226 -20.30 -8.23 3.29
C PHE A 226 -19.51 -9.17 4.20
N GLN A 227 -20.02 -9.43 5.40
CA GLN A 227 -19.48 -10.44 6.31
C GLN A 227 -20.59 -11.33 6.85
N TRP A 228 -20.42 -12.64 6.70
CA TRP A 228 -21.18 -13.68 7.39
C TRP A 228 -20.33 -14.27 8.52
N ARG A 229 -20.90 -14.39 9.72
CA ARG A 229 -20.34 -15.18 10.83
C ARG A 229 -21.43 -15.97 11.52
N SER A 230 -21.20 -17.26 11.76
CA SER A 230 -22.17 -18.13 12.45
C SER A 230 -22.21 -17.91 13.97
N ASP A 231 -21.15 -17.36 14.56
CA ASP A 231 -20.97 -17.10 15.99
C ASP A 231 -21.26 -15.64 16.38
N TYR A 232 -21.84 -14.85 15.46
CA TYR A 232 -22.19 -13.44 15.66
C TYR A 232 -23.69 -13.18 15.63
N THR A 233 -24.13 -12.20 16.40
CA THR A 233 -25.46 -11.59 16.33
C THR A 233 -25.31 -10.08 16.07
N PRO A 234 -25.74 -9.52 14.94
CA PRO A 234 -26.27 -10.20 13.77
C PRO A 234 -25.20 -11.03 13.06
N THR A 235 -25.62 -12.17 12.49
CA THR A 235 -24.76 -13.05 11.68
C THR A 235 -24.32 -12.41 10.36
N TRP A 236 -24.99 -11.32 9.93
CA TRP A 236 -24.75 -10.57 8.69
C TRP A 236 -24.31 -9.15 9.02
N ASN A 237 -23.19 -8.72 8.46
CA ASN A 237 -22.67 -7.35 8.57
C ASN A 237 -22.37 -6.78 7.18
N THR A 238 -22.57 -5.47 7.00
CA THR A 238 -22.51 -4.82 5.67
C THR A 238 -21.71 -3.52 5.68
N GLU A 239 -21.14 -3.19 4.52
CA GLU A 239 -20.44 -1.93 4.27
C GLU A 239 -20.91 -1.37 2.93
N ALA A 240 -21.14 -0.06 2.87
CA ALA A 240 -21.38 0.69 1.65
C ALA A 240 -20.59 1.98 1.72
N ARG A 241 -19.75 2.25 0.71
CA ARG A 241 -18.88 3.43 0.66
C ARG A 241 -18.84 4.01 -0.75
N TYR A 242 -18.97 5.32 -0.84
CA TYR A 242 -18.81 6.11 -2.06
C TYR A 242 -17.67 7.11 -1.87
N THR A 243 -16.80 7.20 -2.86
CA THR A 243 -15.66 8.13 -2.88
C THR A 243 -15.67 8.91 -4.19
N LYS A 244 -15.57 10.24 -4.12
CA LYS A 244 -15.34 11.08 -5.30
C LYS A 244 -13.95 11.70 -5.20
N TYR A 245 -13.07 11.27 -6.09
CA TYR A 245 -11.72 11.82 -6.18
C TYR A 245 -11.74 13.19 -6.88
N ASN A 246 -10.93 14.12 -6.39
CA ASN A 246 -10.73 15.45 -6.94
C ASN A 246 -12.05 16.18 -7.29
N LEU A 247 -12.91 16.35 -6.29
CA LEU A 247 -14.22 16.98 -6.41
C LEU A 247 -14.10 18.35 -7.09
N LEU A 248 -14.70 18.47 -8.28
CA LEU A 248 -14.73 19.69 -9.10
C LEU A 248 -13.34 20.28 -9.45
N GLY A 249 -12.26 19.48 -9.41
CA GLY A 249 -10.90 20.00 -9.66
C GLY A 249 -10.28 20.79 -8.49
N THR A 250 -10.86 20.69 -7.29
CA THR A 250 -10.39 21.41 -6.08
C THR A 250 -9.24 20.70 -5.34
N PHE A 251 -8.90 19.49 -5.77
CA PHE A 251 -8.03 18.53 -5.09
C PHE A 251 -8.57 18.04 -3.72
N ILE A 252 -9.86 18.26 -3.44
CA ILE A 252 -10.58 17.65 -2.31
C ILE A 252 -11.10 16.28 -2.73
N ASP A 253 -10.76 15.25 -1.99
CA ASP A 253 -11.36 13.91 -2.09
C ASP A 253 -12.53 13.82 -1.10
N LEU A 254 -13.74 13.52 -1.58
CA LEU A 254 -14.95 13.29 -0.77
C LEU A 254 -15.12 11.78 -0.55
N ASN A 255 -15.43 11.37 0.66
CA ASN A 255 -15.70 9.98 1.04
C ASN A 255 -16.91 9.94 1.98
N VAL A 256 -17.93 9.15 1.64
CA VAL A 256 -19.14 8.95 2.45
C VAL A 256 -19.33 7.44 2.62
N GLY A 257 -19.53 6.99 3.85
CA GLY A 257 -19.62 5.55 4.11
C GLY A 257 -20.48 5.18 5.30
N TYR A 258 -20.94 3.93 5.25
CA TYR A 258 -21.59 3.18 6.31
C TYR A 258 -20.91 1.82 6.41
N SER A 259 -20.61 1.35 7.62
CA SER A 259 -20.01 0.03 7.83
C SER A 259 -20.37 -0.54 9.20
N THR A 260 -20.77 -1.81 9.23
CA THR A 260 -20.81 -2.65 10.44
C THR A 260 -19.75 -3.75 10.41
N LEU A 261 -18.81 -3.70 9.45
CA LEU A 261 -17.74 -4.69 9.31
C LEU A 261 -16.63 -4.55 10.38
N ASN A 262 -16.76 -3.64 11.36
CA ASN A 262 -15.74 -3.26 12.34
C ASN A 262 -14.35 -3.13 11.67
N ASN A 263 -14.28 -2.32 10.62
CA ASN A 263 -13.13 -2.17 9.73
C ASN A 263 -12.45 -0.79 9.84
N THR A 264 -12.96 0.05 10.73
CA THR A 264 -12.30 1.23 11.30
C THR A 264 -11.62 0.83 12.62
N THR A 265 -10.68 1.63 13.09
CA THR A 265 -10.14 1.46 14.46
C THR A 265 -11.27 1.71 15.46
N PRO A 266 -11.67 0.71 16.27
CA PRO A 266 -12.70 0.89 17.28
C PRO A 266 -12.17 1.70 18.46
N LEU A 267 -13.07 2.18 19.31
CA LEU A 267 -12.76 2.96 20.50
C LEU A 267 -11.90 2.20 21.54
N ASP A 268 -12.08 0.88 21.67
CA ASP A 268 -11.28 0.04 22.57
C ASP A 268 -10.96 -1.35 21.99
N THR A 269 -10.10 -2.09 22.68
CA THR A 269 -9.84 -3.50 22.36
C THR A 269 -11.06 -4.40 22.54
N ASN A 270 -11.24 -5.33 21.60
CA ASN A 270 -12.28 -6.36 21.60
C ASN A 270 -13.75 -5.87 21.59
N VAL A 271 -13.99 -4.63 21.14
CA VAL A 271 -15.33 -4.11 20.87
C VAL A 271 -15.64 -4.10 19.37
N TYR A 272 -16.92 -4.07 19.02
CA TYR A 272 -17.41 -4.08 17.64
C TYR A 272 -18.31 -2.88 17.42
N GLU A 273 -18.00 -2.11 16.38
CA GLU A 273 -18.67 -0.84 16.10
C GLU A 273 -19.26 -0.80 14.70
N GLY A 274 -20.42 -0.16 14.61
CA GLY A 274 -20.95 0.39 13.37
C GLY A 274 -20.60 1.87 13.27
N THR A 275 -20.31 2.33 12.06
CA THR A 275 -19.98 3.72 11.77
C THR A 275 -20.75 4.22 10.55
N MET A 276 -21.19 5.48 10.62
CA MET A 276 -21.61 6.26 9.47
C MET A 276 -20.78 7.54 9.45
N PHE A 277 -20.10 7.82 8.35
CA PHE A 277 -19.16 8.94 8.25
C PHE A 277 -19.24 9.70 6.92
N LEU A 278 -18.88 10.98 6.99
CA LEU A 278 -18.56 11.84 5.86
C LEU A 278 -17.16 12.42 6.10
N SER A 279 -16.30 12.34 5.10
CA SER A 279 -14.94 12.87 5.15
C SER A 279 -14.63 13.65 3.87
N LEU A 280 -14.07 14.84 4.04
CA LEU A 280 -13.48 15.67 3.00
C LEU A 280 -11.99 15.77 3.30
N ASN A 281 -11.13 15.40 2.36
CA ASN A 281 -9.67 15.46 2.55
C ASN A 281 -8.99 16.16 1.38
N ARG A 282 -8.20 17.20 1.68
CA ARG A 282 -7.37 17.93 0.72
C ARG A 282 -5.90 17.69 1.06
N PRO A 283 -5.29 16.60 0.56
CA PRO A 283 -3.91 16.23 0.88
C PRO A 283 -2.90 17.23 0.29
N LEU A 284 -1.61 17.08 0.62
CA LEU A 284 -0.53 17.80 -0.06
C LEU A 284 -0.36 17.27 -1.49
N TYR A 285 -1.24 17.70 -2.41
CA TYR A 285 -1.29 17.22 -3.79
C TYR A 285 -0.03 17.58 -4.61
N ARG A 286 0.60 18.71 -4.29
CA ARG A 286 1.93 19.11 -4.78
C ARG A 286 2.71 19.75 -3.63
N ASN A 287 4.04 19.65 -3.63
CA ASN A 287 4.90 20.25 -2.61
C ASN A 287 4.72 21.78 -2.50
N ALA A 288 4.34 22.43 -3.61
CA ALA A 288 4.00 23.85 -3.71
C ALA A 288 2.57 24.23 -3.27
N ALA A 289 1.77 23.30 -2.73
CA ALA A 289 0.41 23.60 -2.31
C ALA A 289 0.43 24.47 -1.04
N LYS A 290 -0.19 25.65 -1.12
CA LYS A 290 -0.30 26.58 0.02
C LYS A 290 -1.26 26.09 1.10
N TRP A 291 -2.40 25.55 0.68
CA TRP A 291 -3.45 25.08 1.59
C TRP A 291 -3.52 23.55 1.57
N VAL A 292 -3.70 22.96 2.75
CA VAL A 292 -4.08 21.56 2.98
C VAL A 292 -5.13 21.53 4.09
N GLY A 293 -5.86 20.43 4.24
CA GLY A 293 -6.82 20.29 5.33
C GLY A 293 -7.78 19.13 5.14
N GLY A 294 -8.64 18.92 6.13
CA GLY A 294 -9.70 17.93 6.06
C GLY A 294 -10.76 18.12 7.13
N LEU A 295 -11.92 17.53 6.90
CA LEU A 295 -13.05 17.52 7.79
C LEU A 295 -13.63 16.11 7.80
N THR A 296 -13.75 15.49 8.97
CA THR A 296 -14.43 14.21 9.15
C THR A 296 -15.52 14.37 10.20
N LEU A 297 -16.72 13.93 9.84
CA LEU A 297 -17.89 13.80 10.69
C LEU A 297 -18.24 12.32 10.76
N ALA A 298 -18.35 11.76 11.96
CA ALA A 298 -18.77 10.36 12.14
C ALA A 298 -19.79 10.22 13.28
N ASN A 299 -20.66 9.22 13.16
CA ASN A 299 -21.57 8.76 14.19
C ASN A 299 -21.31 7.25 14.35
N ASN A 300 -20.87 6.85 15.52
CA ASN A 300 -20.39 5.51 15.83
C ASN A 300 -21.24 4.91 16.96
N TRP A 301 -21.55 3.63 16.86
CA TRP A 301 -22.36 2.91 17.84
C TRP A 301 -21.80 1.50 18.05
N SER A 302 -21.88 1.01 19.29
CA SER A 302 -21.55 -0.38 19.62
C SER A 302 -22.52 -1.38 18.99
N ILE A 303 -22.01 -2.58 18.67
CA ILE A 303 -22.78 -3.70 18.14
C ILE A 303 -22.59 -4.91 19.06
N ASN A 304 -23.68 -5.44 19.61
CA ASN A 304 -23.63 -6.61 20.48
C ASN A 304 -23.49 -7.92 19.70
N ILE A 305 -22.27 -8.21 19.25
CA ILE A 305 -21.92 -9.41 18.49
C ILE A 305 -22.25 -10.75 19.19
N HIS A 306 -22.49 -10.77 20.51
CA HIS A 306 -22.78 -12.00 21.26
C HIS A 306 -24.29 -12.19 21.56
N GLY A 307 -25.13 -11.24 21.15
CA GLY A 307 -26.59 -11.36 21.25
C GLY A 307 -27.16 -11.05 22.64
N ALA A 308 -28.47 -11.18 22.75
CA ALA A 308 -29.26 -10.79 23.92
C ALA A 308 -29.53 -11.96 24.88
N GLU A 309 -28.60 -12.91 25.03
CA GLU A 309 -28.62 -13.76 26.22
C GLU A 309 -28.41 -12.87 27.46
N PRO A 310 -29.16 -13.07 28.55
CA PRO A 310 -28.98 -12.36 29.81
C PRO A 310 -27.70 -12.87 30.50
N GLN A 311 -26.56 -12.52 29.92
CA GLN A 311 -25.27 -12.59 30.61
C GLN A 311 -25.38 -11.67 31.83
N ALA A 312 -24.89 -12.16 32.97
CA ALA A 312 -24.92 -11.45 34.24
C ALA A 312 -24.27 -10.06 34.17
N GLU A 313 -24.29 -9.33 35.28
CA GLU A 313 -23.77 -7.95 35.44
C GLU A 313 -22.32 -7.73 34.96
N ASP A 314 -21.60 -8.81 34.63
CA ASP A 314 -20.25 -8.86 34.03
C ASP A 314 -20.23 -8.98 32.48
N SER A 315 -21.34 -8.78 31.78
CA SER A 315 -21.45 -8.91 30.31
C SER A 315 -20.35 -8.15 29.54
N LEU A 316 -19.72 -8.83 28.58
CA LEU A 316 -18.63 -8.30 27.74
C LEU A 316 -19.09 -7.19 26.78
N TYR A 317 -20.39 -7.15 26.45
CA TYR A 317 -20.95 -6.09 25.61
C TYR A 317 -20.99 -4.76 26.36
N ARG A 318 -20.71 -3.66 25.65
CA ARG A 318 -20.64 -2.31 26.20
C ARG A 318 -21.51 -1.45 25.31
N ASP A 319 -22.61 -0.92 25.85
CA ASP A 319 -23.56 -0.13 25.07
C ASP A 319 -23.15 1.34 25.06
N TYR A 320 -22.63 1.82 23.94
CA TYR A 320 -22.18 3.21 23.81
C TYR A 320 -22.41 3.74 22.40
N ARG A 321 -22.58 5.06 22.31
CA ARG A 321 -22.76 5.77 21.04
C ARG A 321 -22.13 7.14 21.13
N TYR A 322 -21.30 7.49 20.16
CA TYR A 322 -20.61 8.77 20.14
C TYR A 322 -20.57 9.37 18.74
N THR A 323 -20.42 10.69 18.69
CA THR A 323 -20.15 11.43 17.46
C THR A 323 -18.71 11.95 17.47
N VAL A 324 -18.12 12.05 16.29
CA VAL A 324 -16.78 12.62 16.10
C VAL A 324 -16.89 13.79 15.15
N PHE A 325 -16.38 14.94 15.57
CA PHE A 325 -16.02 16.06 14.72
C PHE A 325 -14.50 16.17 14.69
N ASP A 326 -13.90 16.11 13.51
CA ASP A 326 -12.47 16.26 13.32
C ASP A 326 -12.20 17.20 12.13
N GLY A 327 -11.79 18.44 12.43
CA GLY A 327 -11.51 19.47 11.43
C GLY A 327 -10.07 19.97 11.55
N TRP A 328 -9.32 19.95 10.46
CA TRP A 328 -7.95 20.48 10.41
C TRP A 328 -7.66 21.27 9.14
N ILE A 329 -6.75 22.22 9.25
CA ILE A 329 -6.30 23.07 8.15
C ILE A 329 -4.80 23.34 8.31
N GLY A 330 -4.08 23.47 7.19
CA GLY A 330 -2.67 23.82 7.18
C GLY A 330 -2.34 24.83 6.08
N TYR A 331 -1.44 25.75 6.40
CA TYR A 331 -0.89 26.74 5.48
C TYR A 331 0.63 26.60 5.35
N ASN A 332 1.10 26.38 4.13
CA ASN A 332 2.51 26.31 3.76
C ASN A 332 2.99 27.69 3.26
N PHE A 333 3.90 28.30 4.00
CA PHE A 333 4.37 29.68 3.80
C PHE A 333 5.43 29.79 2.71
N ILE A 334 6.33 28.79 2.61
CA ILE A 334 7.51 28.85 1.76
C ILE A 334 7.39 27.80 0.65
N ASN A 335 7.38 28.28 -0.59
CA ASN A 335 7.53 27.45 -1.78
C ASN A 335 8.94 27.64 -2.35
N ASN A 336 9.79 26.61 -2.27
CA ASN A 336 11.21 26.72 -2.63
C ASN A 336 11.53 26.48 -4.13
N TYR A 337 10.49 26.36 -4.96
CA TYR A 337 10.65 26.25 -6.40
C TYR A 337 10.80 27.63 -7.03
N THR A 338 11.99 27.90 -7.55
CA THR A 338 12.21 29.05 -8.43
C THR A 338 11.91 28.64 -9.86
N LEU A 339 11.33 29.55 -10.64
CA LEU A 339 11.07 29.37 -12.09
C LEU A 339 12.35 29.18 -12.93
N ASN A 340 13.53 29.17 -12.30
CA ASN A 340 14.84 28.97 -12.92
C ASN A 340 15.28 27.50 -12.92
N GLY A 341 14.40 26.56 -12.57
CA GLY A 341 14.68 25.11 -12.57
C GLY A 341 15.63 24.63 -11.47
N THR A 342 16.03 25.51 -10.55
CA THR A 342 16.91 25.19 -9.42
C THR A 342 16.13 25.12 -8.12
N ILE A 343 16.43 24.10 -7.31
CA ILE A 343 15.86 23.92 -5.97
C ILE A 343 16.47 24.97 -5.04
N GLY A 344 15.66 25.84 -4.46
CA GLY A 344 16.10 26.73 -3.38
C GLY A 344 16.58 25.91 -2.18
N ASN A 345 17.73 26.27 -1.59
CA ASN A 345 18.31 25.46 -0.50
C ASN A 345 17.54 25.52 0.84
N LYS A 346 16.55 26.40 0.97
CA LYS A 346 15.74 26.55 2.17
C LYS A 346 14.70 25.40 2.26
N PRO A 347 14.28 24.99 3.48
CA PRO A 347 13.17 24.08 3.65
C PRO A 347 11.82 24.80 3.48
N ASN A 348 10.76 24.03 3.24
CA ASN A 348 9.39 24.51 3.34
C ASN A 348 9.01 24.65 4.83
N PHE A 349 8.09 25.57 5.13
CA PHE A 349 7.57 25.79 6.48
C PHE A 349 6.05 25.90 6.44
N ALA A 350 5.37 25.08 7.24
CA ALA A 350 3.92 25.06 7.35
C ALA A 350 3.46 25.22 8.80
N VAL A 351 2.30 25.84 8.97
CA VAL A 351 1.58 25.90 10.24
C VAL A 351 0.24 25.19 10.05
N LEU A 352 -0.08 24.28 10.95
CA LEU A 352 -1.27 23.44 10.89
C LEU A 352 -2.04 23.52 12.20
N PHE A 353 -3.37 23.52 12.10
CA PHE A 353 -4.29 23.55 13.22
C PHE A 353 -5.32 22.43 13.09
N ARG A 354 -5.65 21.77 14.21
CA ARG A 354 -6.71 20.76 14.29
C ARG A 354 -7.59 20.99 15.49
N HIS A 355 -8.89 20.84 15.29
CA HIS A 355 -9.87 20.64 16.35
C HIS A 355 -10.48 19.25 16.23
N TYR A 356 -10.35 18.47 17.30
CA TYR A 356 -11.03 17.19 17.46
C TYR A 356 -12.01 17.27 18.63
N ASN A 357 -13.18 16.68 18.46
CA ASN A 357 -14.20 16.55 19.49
C ASN A 357 -14.95 15.23 19.31
N LEU A 358 -14.72 14.30 20.23
CA LEU A 358 -15.48 13.08 20.40
C LEU A 358 -16.47 13.31 21.56
N ASN A 359 -17.76 13.12 21.28
CA ASN A 359 -18.84 13.39 22.23
C ASN A 359 -19.74 12.16 22.35
N PHE A 360 -19.85 11.60 23.55
CA PHE A 360 -20.76 10.50 23.84
C PHE A 360 -22.20 11.01 23.92
N SER A 361 -23.10 10.28 23.28
CA SER A 361 -24.56 10.40 23.42
C SER A 361 -25.13 9.28 24.31
N ARG A 362 -24.36 8.21 24.51
CA ARG A 362 -24.59 7.13 25.48
C ARG A 362 -23.25 6.55 25.90
N MET A 363 -23.06 6.36 27.20
CA MET A 363 -21.91 5.66 27.81
C MET A 363 -22.37 4.31 28.35
N PRO A 364 -21.48 3.31 28.54
CA PRO A 364 -21.86 2.01 29.09
C PRO A 364 -22.33 2.12 30.54
N GLU A 365 -23.42 1.41 30.87
CA GLU A 365 -24.03 1.49 32.21
C GLU A 365 -23.25 0.71 33.29
N GLN A 366 -22.35 -0.20 32.91
CA GLN A 366 -21.63 -1.03 33.87
C GLN A 366 -20.58 -0.22 34.65
N GLU A 367 -20.58 -0.34 35.98
CA GLU A 367 -19.70 0.42 36.89
C GLU A 367 -18.21 0.38 36.47
N ARG A 368 -17.71 -0.80 36.06
CA ARG A 368 -16.32 -0.98 35.61
C ARG A 368 -15.89 -0.09 34.43
N PHE A 369 -16.84 0.43 33.64
CA PHE A 369 -16.58 1.28 32.49
C PHE A 369 -16.90 2.75 32.74
N LYS A 370 -17.71 3.09 33.77
CA LYS A 370 -17.99 4.49 34.15
C LYS A 370 -16.70 5.23 34.54
N GLU A 371 -15.73 4.53 35.10
CA GLU A 371 -14.42 5.09 35.45
C GLU A 371 -13.35 4.98 34.34
N ASP A 372 -13.56 4.19 33.28
CA ASP A 372 -12.58 4.07 32.18
C ASP A 372 -12.58 5.38 31.35
N PRO A 373 -11.45 6.12 31.26
CA PRO A 373 -11.39 7.35 30.48
C PRO A 373 -11.76 7.16 29.00
N VAL A 374 -11.63 5.96 28.44
CA VAL A 374 -12.00 5.66 27.05
C VAL A 374 -13.50 5.90 26.76
N TYR A 375 -14.37 5.75 27.76
CA TYR A 375 -15.82 5.98 27.63
C TYR A 375 -16.25 7.40 28.05
N ASN A 376 -15.38 8.39 27.85
CA ASN A 376 -15.60 9.77 28.25
C ASN A 376 -15.27 10.76 27.13
N ASP A 377 -15.95 11.92 27.10
CA ASP A 377 -15.79 12.94 26.07
C ASP A 377 -14.32 13.39 25.93
N HIS A 378 -13.84 13.41 24.69
CA HIS A 378 -12.45 13.71 24.37
C HIS A 378 -12.35 14.84 23.36
N ARG A 379 -11.88 16.00 23.81
CA ARG A 379 -11.74 17.20 22.99
C ARG A 379 -10.31 17.67 23.00
N TYR A 380 -9.76 18.01 21.84
CA TYR A 380 -8.46 18.68 21.77
C TYR A 380 -8.34 19.69 20.65
N TYR A 381 -7.41 20.62 20.84
CA TYR A 381 -6.99 21.62 19.88
C TYR A 381 -5.48 21.53 19.75
N LEU A 382 -4.97 21.24 18.55
CA LEU A 382 -3.54 21.12 18.27
C LEU A 382 -3.09 22.21 17.29
N LEU A 383 -1.96 22.82 17.61
CA LEU A 383 -1.16 23.67 16.73
C LEU A 383 0.15 22.93 16.43
N GLN A 384 0.49 22.78 15.15
CA GLN A 384 1.73 22.15 14.71
C GLN A 384 2.50 23.09 13.79
N LEU A 385 3.78 23.28 14.10
CA LEU A 385 4.76 23.94 13.24
C LEU A 385 5.57 22.83 12.56
N GLN A 386 5.64 22.85 11.22
CA GLN A 386 6.31 21.82 10.46
C GLN A 386 7.34 22.41 9.50
N VAL A 387 8.59 21.97 9.61
CA VAL A 387 9.69 22.28 8.67
C VAL A 387 9.98 21.01 7.87
N TYR A 388 9.99 21.10 6.53
CA TYR A 388 10.25 19.92 5.71
C TYR A 388 10.94 20.22 4.38
N ARG A 389 11.69 19.25 3.88
CA ARG A 389 12.23 19.23 2.52
C ARG A 389 12.22 17.78 2.05
N VAL A 390 11.39 17.46 1.06
CA VAL A 390 11.24 16.10 0.53
C VAL A 390 11.27 16.14 -1.00
N ASP A 391 12.33 15.56 -1.56
CA ASP A 391 12.50 15.28 -2.98
C ASP A 391 11.99 13.85 -3.28
N TYR A 392 11.56 13.57 -4.51
CA TYR A 392 11.01 12.26 -4.90
C TYR A 392 11.76 11.61 -6.05
N PHE A 393 12.01 10.32 -5.91
CA PHE A 393 12.84 9.55 -6.83
C PHE A 393 12.09 8.31 -7.32
N LYS A 394 12.15 8.08 -8.63
CA LYS A 394 11.48 6.94 -9.26
C LYS A 394 12.30 5.67 -9.04
N ALA A 395 11.64 4.59 -8.64
CA ALA A 395 12.22 3.26 -8.53
C ALA A 395 11.23 2.18 -8.99
N HIS A 396 11.74 0.96 -9.13
CA HIS A 396 10.95 -0.24 -9.38
C HIS A 396 11.40 -1.37 -8.43
N GLN A 397 10.50 -2.30 -8.13
CA GLN A 397 10.79 -3.47 -7.29
C GLN A 397 11.29 -3.06 -5.89
N PHE A 398 10.61 -2.10 -5.28
CA PHE A 398 10.76 -1.73 -3.88
C PHE A 398 9.75 -2.52 -3.04
N PHE A 399 8.47 -2.17 -3.10
CA PHE A 399 7.36 -2.95 -2.52
C PHE A 399 6.50 -3.60 -3.60
N GLY A 400 6.17 -2.83 -4.64
CA GLY A 400 5.35 -3.25 -5.78
C GLY A 400 6.07 -4.25 -6.68
N PHE A 401 5.29 -4.98 -7.47
CA PHE A 401 5.76 -6.06 -8.34
C PHE A 401 6.27 -5.50 -9.68
N GLY A 402 7.03 -4.39 -9.66
CA GLY A 402 7.62 -3.75 -10.84
C GLY A 402 6.70 -2.75 -11.57
N ARG A 403 5.86 -2.05 -10.80
CA ARG A 403 5.25 -0.75 -11.14
C ARG A 403 6.22 0.38 -10.77
N THR A 404 6.03 1.59 -11.29
CA THR A 404 6.74 2.79 -10.80
C THR A 404 6.38 3.03 -9.33
N GLU A 405 7.40 3.33 -8.52
CA GLU A 405 7.28 3.68 -7.11
C GLU A 405 8.04 4.99 -6.84
N ASP A 406 7.40 5.93 -6.16
CA ASP A 406 7.97 7.23 -5.81
C ASP A 406 8.52 7.18 -4.38
N ILE A 407 9.85 7.22 -4.24
CA ILE A 407 10.56 7.15 -2.96
C ILE A 407 10.82 8.58 -2.45
N PRO A 408 10.40 8.93 -1.22
CA PRO A 408 10.78 10.18 -0.58
C PRO A 408 12.23 10.15 -0.11
N LEU A 409 12.95 11.25 -0.32
CA LEU A 409 14.28 11.51 0.26
C LEU A 409 14.31 12.93 0.82
N GLY A 410 14.81 13.09 2.06
CA GLY A 410 14.78 14.38 2.75
C GLY A 410 14.44 14.27 4.23
N TYR A 411 13.77 15.28 4.79
CA TYR A 411 13.40 15.33 6.21
C TYR A 411 12.12 16.11 6.48
N THR A 412 11.50 15.80 7.62
CA THR A 412 10.39 16.52 8.28
C THR A 412 10.74 16.71 9.75
N LEU A 413 10.45 17.88 10.30
CA LEU A 413 10.56 18.24 11.71
C LEU A 413 9.22 18.85 12.14
N ASN A 414 8.57 18.25 13.12
CA ASN A 414 7.25 18.63 13.62
C ASN A 414 7.40 19.09 15.07
N ALA A 415 6.91 20.29 15.40
CA ALA A 415 6.75 20.76 16.77
C ALA A 415 5.26 21.00 17.02
N THR A 416 4.67 20.23 17.94
CA THR A 416 3.23 20.20 18.17
C THR A 416 2.92 20.59 19.61
N THR A 417 1.96 21.48 19.81
CA THR A 417 1.45 21.86 21.12
C THR A 417 -0.06 22.01 21.07
N GLY A 418 -0.75 21.95 22.20
CA GLY A 418 -2.20 22.07 22.20
C GLY A 418 -2.83 21.85 23.56
N TRP A 419 -4.14 21.98 23.62
CA TRP A 419 -4.92 21.72 24.82
C TRP A 419 -5.80 20.49 24.60
N GLU A 420 -5.77 19.57 25.56
CA GLU A 420 -6.66 18.43 25.66
C GLU A 420 -7.61 18.64 26.84
N THR A 421 -8.89 18.35 26.65
CA THR A 421 -9.87 18.13 27.71
C THR A 421 -10.35 16.68 27.61
N TRP A 422 -10.12 15.89 28.66
CA TRP A 422 -10.52 14.49 28.73
C TRP A 422 -10.82 14.11 30.18
N LYS A 423 -11.96 13.45 30.44
CA LYS A 423 -12.43 13.06 31.79
C LYS A 423 -12.30 14.23 32.79
N ASP A 424 -12.92 15.37 32.44
CA ASP A 424 -12.95 16.64 33.18
C ASP A 424 -11.57 17.28 33.52
N ARG A 425 -10.46 16.74 33.00
CA ARG A 425 -9.12 17.30 33.18
C ARG A 425 -8.69 18.04 31.91
N ARG A 426 -8.13 19.26 32.07
CA ARG A 426 -7.61 20.08 30.97
C ARG A 426 -6.09 20.13 31.00
N ARG A 427 -5.44 19.35 30.12
CA ARG A 427 -3.99 19.16 30.04
C ARG A 427 -3.40 19.96 28.88
N LEU A 428 -2.17 20.47 29.04
CA LEU A 428 -1.41 21.04 27.93
C LEU A 428 -0.57 19.91 27.29
N TYR A 429 -0.62 19.75 25.98
CA TYR A 429 0.23 18.83 25.23
C TYR A 429 1.46 19.55 24.67
N SER A 430 2.60 18.86 24.62
CA SER A 430 3.79 19.28 23.88
C SER A 430 4.51 18.05 23.32
N GLY A 431 4.91 18.10 22.05
CA GLY A 431 5.66 17.03 21.41
C GLY A 431 6.51 17.49 20.24
N LEU A 432 7.66 16.84 20.08
CA LEU A 432 8.59 17.00 18.97
C LEU A 432 8.70 15.66 18.24
N GLU A 433 8.73 15.70 16.90
CA GLU A 433 8.94 14.54 16.05
C GLU A 433 9.86 14.93 14.88
N ALA A 434 10.82 14.08 14.55
CA ALA A 434 11.74 14.26 13.45
C ALA A 434 11.81 12.97 12.64
N GLN A 435 11.55 13.05 11.33
CA GLN A 435 11.73 11.95 10.40
C GLN A 435 12.71 12.35 9.29
N LYS A 436 13.58 11.42 8.88
CA LYS A 436 14.56 11.65 7.81
C LYS A 436 14.77 10.40 6.97
N TYR A 437 14.73 10.59 5.66
CA TYR A 437 15.05 9.60 4.64
C TYR A 437 16.40 9.93 4.02
N TRP A 438 17.36 9.01 4.05
CA TRP A 438 18.67 9.19 3.43
C TRP A 438 19.21 7.94 2.76
N THR A 439 19.99 8.13 1.69
CA THR A 439 20.66 7.06 0.97
C THR A 439 22.06 6.79 1.53
N THR A 440 22.48 5.54 1.46
CA THR A 440 23.85 5.08 1.74
C THR A 440 24.72 5.15 0.48
N ARG A 441 26.05 5.08 0.64
CA ARG A 441 26.99 4.95 -0.51
C ARG A 441 26.71 3.74 -1.40
N ARG A 442 25.99 2.71 -0.91
CA ARG A 442 25.59 1.51 -1.65
C ARG A 442 24.15 1.56 -2.18
N GLN A 443 23.52 2.74 -2.21
CA GLN A 443 22.13 2.99 -2.66
C GLN A 443 21.05 2.20 -1.90
N GLY A 444 21.33 1.75 -0.67
CA GLY A 444 20.29 1.39 0.29
C GLY A 444 19.72 2.64 0.98
N LEU A 445 18.43 2.63 1.30
CA LEU A 445 17.69 3.73 1.93
C LEU A 445 17.53 3.47 3.43
N PHE A 446 17.78 4.47 4.25
CA PHE A 446 17.34 4.53 5.64
C PHE A 446 16.12 5.46 5.76
N ASN A 447 15.16 5.06 6.57
CA ASN A 447 14.14 5.91 7.17
C ASN A 447 14.35 5.88 8.68
N THR A 448 14.48 7.03 9.32
CA THR A 448 14.55 7.12 10.78
C THR A 448 13.59 8.17 11.28
N THR A 449 12.77 7.78 12.26
CA THR A 449 11.86 8.63 13.00
C THR A 449 12.27 8.63 14.46
N VAL A 450 12.34 9.81 15.08
CA VAL A 450 12.49 9.97 16.53
C VAL A 450 11.46 10.97 17.02
N GLY A 451 10.84 10.70 18.17
CA GLY A 451 9.82 11.55 18.74
C GLY A 451 9.84 11.53 20.27
N ALA A 452 9.47 12.65 20.87
CA ALA A 452 9.26 12.77 22.30
C ALA A 452 8.07 13.71 22.58
N SER A 453 7.16 13.30 23.46
CA SER A 453 6.01 14.13 23.87
C SER A 453 5.63 13.95 25.33
N THR A 454 4.83 14.86 25.86
CA THR A 454 4.25 14.77 27.20
C THR A 454 3.01 15.66 27.34
N PHE A 455 2.17 15.35 28.32
CA PHE A 455 1.09 16.19 28.80
C PHE A 455 1.49 16.84 30.12
N TRP A 456 1.21 18.12 30.29
CA TRP A 456 1.46 18.89 31.50
C TRP A 456 0.15 19.10 32.24
N GLN A 457 0.09 18.69 33.51
CA GLN A 457 -1.09 18.83 34.35
C GLN A 457 -0.69 19.21 35.77
N GLY A 458 -1.08 20.40 36.25
CA GLY A 458 -0.87 20.79 37.65
C GLY A 458 0.59 20.77 38.14
N GLY A 459 1.57 20.87 37.24
CA GLY A 459 3.01 20.77 37.54
C GLY A 459 3.61 19.36 37.39
N SER A 460 2.82 18.33 37.10
CA SER A 460 3.29 16.99 36.75
C SER A 460 3.35 16.77 35.24
N LEU A 461 4.21 15.83 34.83
CA LEU A 461 4.28 15.26 33.48
C LEU A 461 3.45 13.98 33.46
N GLU A 462 2.45 13.90 32.58
CA GLU A 462 1.60 12.72 32.36
C GLU A 462 1.74 12.24 30.91
N ASP A 463 1.46 10.95 30.67
CA ASP A 463 1.37 10.33 29.33
C ASP A 463 2.56 10.72 28.42
N ALA A 464 3.76 10.76 29.00
CA ALA A 464 4.98 11.00 28.24
C ALA A 464 5.23 9.84 27.26
N VAL A 465 5.73 10.13 26.05
CA VAL A 465 6.04 9.13 25.03
C VAL A 465 7.44 9.40 24.49
N ILE A 466 8.23 8.34 24.34
CA ILE A 466 9.51 8.34 23.64
C ILE A 466 9.39 7.30 22.52
N HIS A 467 9.64 7.73 21.27
CA HIS A 467 9.57 6.89 20.08
C HIS A 467 10.86 6.96 19.28
N GLY A 468 11.38 5.81 18.86
CA GLY A 468 12.55 5.70 17.99
C GLY A 468 12.40 4.54 17.02
N ARG A 469 12.25 4.86 15.73
CA ARG A 469 12.12 3.88 14.64
C ARG A 469 13.24 4.04 13.63
N VAL A 470 13.87 2.93 13.25
CA VAL A 470 14.86 2.84 12.17
C VAL A 470 14.47 1.73 11.23
N GLU A 471 14.28 2.07 9.96
CA GLU A 471 14.02 1.13 8.87
C GLU A 471 15.16 1.23 7.86
N TYR A 472 15.67 0.09 7.41
CA TYR A 472 16.67 -0.01 6.37
C TYR A 472 16.17 -0.87 5.21
N TYR A 473 16.31 -0.33 4.01
CA TYR A 473 15.93 -0.95 2.76
C TYR A 473 17.18 -1.12 1.90
N SER A 474 17.61 -2.35 1.66
CA SER A 474 18.76 -2.59 0.78
C SER A 474 18.47 -2.14 -0.65
N ARG A 475 19.52 -1.83 -1.42
CA ARG A 475 19.41 -1.85 -2.89
C ARG A 475 18.93 -3.23 -3.35
N LEU A 476 18.25 -3.30 -4.49
CA LEU A 476 17.99 -4.56 -5.19
C LEU A 476 19.33 -5.21 -5.57
N PHE A 477 19.60 -6.41 -5.06
CA PHE A 477 20.83 -7.15 -5.33
C PHE A 477 20.53 -8.47 -6.05
N THR A 478 21.44 -8.90 -6.92
CA THR A 478 21.25 -10.08 -7.77
C THR A 478 22.25 -11.16 -7.38
N VAL A 479 21.75 -12.35 -7.07
CA VAL A 479 22.57 -13.56 -6.88
C VAL A 479 22.28 -14.50 -8.04
N ARG A 480 23.27 -14.70 -8.91
CA ARG A 480 23.13 -15.37 -10.22
C ARG A 480 22.06 -14.69 -11.10
N LYS A 481 20.86 -15.27 -11.20
CA LYS A 481 19.69 -14.72 -11.92
C LYS A 481 18.53 -14.34 -11.00
N ALA A 482 18.67 -14.53 -9.68
CA ALA A 482 17.63 -14.25 -8.70
C ALA A 482 17.84 -12.86 -8.07
N ARG A 483 16.77 -12.06 -8.02
CA ARG A 483 16.76 -10.69 -7.50
C ARG A 483 16.20 -10.67 -6.08
N PHE A 484 16.94 -10.08 -5.15
CA PHE A 484 16.61 -10.03 -3.73
C PHE A 484 16.66 -8.60 -3.19
N ARG A 485 15.88 -8.36 -2.14
CA ARG A 485 15.95 -7.15 -1.31
C ARG A 485 15.84 -7.55 0.15
N GLN A 486 16.59 -6.87 1.01
CA GLN A 486 16.55 -7.01 2.45
C GLN A 486 15.88 -5.79 3.07
N PHE A 487 14.96 -6.06 3.97
CA PHE A 487 14.30 -5.09 4.84
C PHE A 487 14.75 -5.37 6.27
N LEU A 488 15.07 -4.32 7.03
CA LEU A 488 15.30 -4.39 8.48
C LEU A 488 14.48 -3.28 9.12
N ASN A 489 13.85 -3.55 10.26
CA ASN A 489 13.15 -2.56 11.06
C ASN A 489 13.49 -2.73 12.53
N ILE A 490 13.65 -1.62 13.23
CA ILE A 490 13.79 -1.54 14.70
C ILE A 490 12.84 -0.44 15.15
N ASP A 491 11.96 -0.74 16.10
CA ASP A 491 10.95 0.18 16.63
C ASP A 491 10.96 0.10 18.17
N PHE A 492 11.40 1.17 18.81
CA PHE A 492 11.38 1.37 20.25
C PHE A 492 10.29 2.38 20.61
N LEU A 493 9.45 2.03 21.58
CA LEU A 493 8.35 2.86 22.05
C LEU A 493 8.22 2.71 23.57
N GLU A 494 8.23 3.84 24.28
CA GLU A 494 8.18 3.89 25.75
C GLU A 494 7.21 4.98 26.24
N SER A 495 6.48 4.70 27.32
CA SER A 495 5.80 5.71 28.14
C SER A 495 6.30 5.66 29.59
N PRO A 496 7.13 6.62 30.05
CA PRO A 496 7.72 6.60 31.39
C PRO A 496 6.75 6.93 32.53
N ASN A 497 5.69 7.71 32.27
CA ASN A 497 4.67 8.06 33.27
C ASN A 497 3.26 8.02 32.67
N PRO A 498 2.71 6.83 32.38
CA PRO A 498 1.39 6.66 31.79
C PRO A 498 0.30 7.00 32.81
N PHE A 499 -0.67 7.82 32.41
CA PHE A 499 -1.83 8.21 33.22
C PHE A 499 -3.15 7.72 32.58
N PHE A 500 -3.38 8.05 31.31
CA PHE A 500 -4.52 7.52 30.54
C PHE A 500 -4.09 6.48 29.48
N TYR A 501 -2.82 6.44 29.09
CA TYR A 501 -2.38 5.47 28.08
C TYR A 501 -2.49 4.01 28.56
N LYS A 502 -3.14 3.19 27.72
CA LYS A 502 -3.21 1.74 27.87
C LYS A 502 -1.87 1.10 27.49
N ARG A 503 -1.61 -0.08 28.04
CA ARG A 503 -0.34 -0.81 27.84
C ARG A 503 -0.20 -1.28 26.38
N LEU A 504 0.99 -1.13 25.82
CA LEU A 504 1.41 -1.70 24.54
C LEU A 504 1.35 -3.22 24.59
N ASN A 505 1.03 -3.82 23.45
CA ASN A 505 1.09 -5.27 23.25
C ASN A 505 1.96 -5.60 22.01
N ILE A 506 2.18 -6.89 21.77
CA ILE A 506 2.99 -7.41 20.65
C ILE A 506 2.18 -8.27 19.66
N ASN A 507 0.85 -8.13 19.66
CA ASN A 507 -0.03 -8.91 18.79
C ASN A 507 -0.11 -8.33 17.37
N MET A 508 -0.06 -9.20 16.36
CA MET A 508 -0.17 -8.85 14.94
C MET A 508 0.75 -7.67 14.55
N ASP A 509 0.19 -6.59 14.01
CA ASP A 509 0.93 -5.42 13.51
C ASP A 509 1.67 -4.64 14.62
N ASN A 510 1.34 -4.86 15.89
CA ASN A 510 1.98 -4.20 17.04
C ASN A 510 3.32 -4.84 17.44
N GLY A 511 3.67 -5.99 16.86
CA GLY A 511 4.88 -6.74 17.22
C GLY A 511 5.21 -7.87 16.26
N ILE A 512 4.75 -9.08 16.59
CA ILE A 512 5.07 -10.30 15.83
C ILE A 512 3.85 -10.74 15.02
N TRP A 513 4.02 -10.93 13.72
CA TRP A 513 2.93 -11.38 12.85
C TRP A 513 2.40 -12.73 13.30
N GLY A 514 1.08 -12.82 13.43
CA GLY A 514 0.41 -14.02 13.90
C GLY A 514 0.30 -14.14 15.44
N TYR A 515 0.98 -13.30 16.22
CA TYR A 515 0.69 -13.21 17.67
C TYR A 515 -0.74 -12.71 17.88
N ARG A 516 -1.57 -13.48 18.58
CA ARG A 516 -3.00 -13.18 18.79
C ARG A 516 -3.42 -13.47 20.22
N ASN A 517 -4.18 -12.54 20.80
CA ASN A 517 -4.76 -12.65 22.14
C ASN A 517 -3.73 -12.96 23.24
N THR A 518 -2.46 -12.57 23.05
CA THR A 518 -1.46 -12.67 24.11
C THR A 518 -1.78 -11.65 25.20
N LYS A 519 -1.64 -12.07 26.47
CA LYS A 519 -1.80 -11.19 27.64
C LYS A 519 -0.54 -10.37 27.95
N LEU A 520 0.45 -10.40 27.05
CA LEU A 520 1.71 -9.67 27.16
C LEU A 520 1.44 -8.18 26.89
N ASN A 521 1.52 -7.40 27.95
CA ASN A 521 1.22 -5.98 27.95
C ASN A 521 2.28 -5.22 28.77
N GLY A 522 2.77 -4.09 28.27
CA GLY A 522 3.79 -3.28 28.93
C GLY A 522 3.78 -1.81 28.53
N TYR A 523 4.66 -1.00 29.11
CA TYR A 523 4.81 0.42 28.78
C TYR A 523 6.08 0.75 28.00
N GLN A 524 7.01 -0.21 27.88
CA GLN A 524 8.13 -0.14 26.95
C GLN A 524 8.08 -1.35 26.01
N ARG A 525 8.27 -1.13 24.70
CA ARG A 525 8.32 -2.13 23.63
C ARG A 525 9.54 -1.90 22.75
N LEU A 526 10.25 -2.97 22.40
CA LEU A 526 11.26 -2.97 21.35
C LEU A 526 10.96 -4.11 20.37
N ASN A 527 10.57 -3.74 19.16
CA ASN A 527 10.38 -4.66 18.04
C ASN A 527 11.60 -4.61 17.13
N MET A 528 12.04 -5.76 16.65
CA MET A 528 13.05 -5.92 15.60
C MET A 528 12.50 -6.86 14.53
N GLY A 529 12.66 -6.50 13.27
CA GLY A 529 12.24 -7.33 12.15
C GLY A 529 13.27 -7.33 11.03
N SER A 530 13.28 -8.45 10.30
CA SER A 530 14.18 -8.72 9.19
C SER A 530 13.41 -9.52 8.15
N GLU A 531 13.17 -8.95 6.96
CA GLU A 531 12.50 -9.64 5.86
C GLU A 531 13.40 -9.67 4.62
N THR A 532 13.61 -10.87 4.08
CA THR A 532 14.26 -11.07 2.78
C THR A 532 13.20 -11.37 1.74
N VAL A 533 13.11 -10.56 0.68
CA VAL A 533 12.16 -10.76 -0.42
C VAL A 533 12.90 -11.20 -1.68
N TYR A 534 12.43 -12.28 -2.29
CA TYR A 534 12.84 -12.78 -3.61
C TYR A 534 11.79 -12.42 -4.66
N TYR A 535 12.17 -11.59 -5.64
CA TYR A 535 11.32 -11.24 -6.77
C TYR A 535 11.45 -12.32 -7.86
N SER A 536 10.48 -13.23 -7.95
CA SER A 536 10.51 -14.32 -8.91
C SER A 536 10.14 -13.82 -10.31
N PRO A 537 10.77 -14.34 -11.38
CA PRO A 537 10.28 -14.14 -12.75
C PRO A 537 8.95 -14.90 -13.03
N LEU A 538 8.47 -15.71 -12.08
CA LEU A 538 7.22 -16.45 -12.22
C LEU A 538 6.02 -15.50 -12.38
N ARG A 539 5.37 -15.60 -13.54
CA ARG A 539 4.14 -14.89 -13.88
C ARG A 539 3.08 -15.88 -14.35
N PHE A 540 1.81 -15.62 -14.06
CA PHE A 540 0.68 -16.40 -14.58
C PHE A 540 -0.50 -15.46 -14.85
N LEU A 541 -0.97 -15.34 -16.10
CA LEU A 541 -2.09 -14.48 -16.51
C LEU A 541 -2.02 -13.00 -16.05
N GLY A 542 -0.83 -12.49 -15.74
CA GLY A 542 -0.64 -11.13 -15.20
C GLY A 542 -0.20 -11.11 -13.74
N PHE A 543 -0.63 -12.09 -12.94
CA PHE A 543 -0.21 -12.27 -11.56
C PHE A 543 1.29 -12.60 -11.49
N LYS A 544 2.00 -11.96 -10.56
CA LYS A 544 3.43 -12.12 -10.27
C LYS A 544 3.58 -12.66 -8.85
N PHE A 545 4.66 -13.41 -8.63
CA PHE A 545 4.93 -14.09 -7.36
C PHE A 545 6.23 -13.55 -6.75
N ASN A 546 6.16 -13.05 -5.51
CA ASN A 546 7.33 -12.71 -4.72
C ASN A 546 7.37 -13.68 -3.52
N PHE A 547 8.50 -14.32 -3.27
CA PHE A 547 8.68 -15.15 -2.08
C PHE A 547 9.34 -14.32 -0.98
N PHE A 548 9.07 -14.62 0.27
CA PHE A 548 9.70 -13.93 1.39
C PHE A 548 10.00 -14.89 2.55
N ALA A 549 11.00 -14.51 3.35
CA ALA A 549 11.29 -15.09 4.65
C ALA A 549 11.41 -13.94 5.66
N SER A 550 10.78 -14.07 6.83
CA SER A 550 10.85 -13.07 7.91
C SER A 550 11.37 -13.66 9.21
N LEU A 551 12.11 -12.84 9.95
CA LEU A 551 12.53 -13.06 11.33
C LEU A 551 12.09 -11.83 12.12
N GLU A 552 11.27 -12.06 13.13
CA GLU A 552 10.62 -11.03 13.95
C GLU A 552 10.92 -11.33 15.42
N ALA A 553 11.26 -10.29 16.18
CA ALA A 553 11.62 -10.37 17.59
C ALA A 553 11.02 -9.19 18.37
N SER A 554 10.42 -9.45 19.53
CA SER A 554 9.83 -8.40 20.38
C SER A 554 10.21 -8.57 21.84
N MET A 555 10.57 -7.47 22.49
CA MET A 555 10.77 -7.36 23.93
C MET A 555 9.75 -6.36 24.49
N LEU A 556 9.24 -6.63 25.69
CA LEU A 556 8.18 -5.84 26.32
C LEU A 556 8.37 -5.85 27.84
N THR A 557 8.24 -4.70 28.51
CA THR A 557 8.21 -4.64 29.98
C THR A 557 7.06 -3.79 30.51
N ALA A 558 6.47 -4.24 31.61
CA ALA A 558 5.38 -3.57 32.34
C ALA A 558 5.86 -2.74 33.55
N LYS A 559 7.15 -2.83 33.88
CA LYS A 559 7.80 -2.10 34.98
C LYS A 559 8.97 -1.28 34.44
N ASN A 560 9.44 -0.32 35.23
CA ASN A 560 10.68 0.47 35.01
C ASN A 560 11.98 -0.37 35.10
N ASP A 561 11.89 -1.68 34.94
CA ASP A 561 13.03 -2.60 34.90
C ASP A 561 13.69 -2.56 33.51
N ASN A 562 15.00 -2.79 33.45
CA ASN A 562 15.77 -2.77 32.19
C ASN A 562 15.14 -3.65 31.10
N LEU A 563 14.66 -3.06 30.00
CA LEU A 563 14.03 -3.79 28.89
C LEU A 563 14.87 -4.99 28.40
N LEU A 564 16.19 -4.85 28.33
CA LEU A 564 17.11 -5.88 27.86
C LEU A 564 17.20 -7.15 28.73
N THR A 565 16.68 -7.14 29.96
CA THR A 565 16.61 -8.33 30.82
C THR A 565 15.33 -9.15 30.61
N ASN A 566 14.36 -8.64 29.87
CA ASN A 566 13.08 -9.31 29.61
C ASN A 566 13.22 -10.38 28.50
N PRO A 567 12.35 -11.41 28.49
CA PRO A 567 12.38 -12.44 27.46
C PRO A 567 12.15 -11.85 26.05
N ILE A 568 12.97 -12.28 25.09
CA ILE A 568 12.82 -11.96 23.66
C ILE A 568 11.81 -12.93 23.05
N TYR A 569 10.62 -12.47 22.70
CA TYR A 569 9.65 -13.26 21.94
C TYR A 569 10.06 -13.32 20.47
N LEU A 570 9.91 -14.48 19.83
CA LEU A 570 10.37 -14.72 18.46
C LEU A 570 9.26 -15.25 17.54
N GLY A 571 9.32 -14.83 16.28
CA GLY A 571 8.60 -15.42 15.15
C GLY A 571 9.53 -15.59 13.94
N VAL A 572 9.51 -16.80 13.36
CA VAL A 572 10.24 -17.11 12.12
C VAL A 572 9.22 -17.55 11.09
N GLY A 573 9.16 -16.85 9.96
CA GLY A 573 8.13 -17.04 8.96
C GLY A 573 8.66 -17.08 7.54
N GLY A 574 7.81 -17.54 6.63
CA GLY A 574 8.07 -17.49 5.21
C GLY A 574 6.84 -17.81 4.38
N GLY A 575 6.90 -17.47 3.10
CA GLY A 575 5.75 -17.63 2.21
C GLY A 575 5.92 -16.97 0.87
N PHE A 576 4.79 -16.67 0.24
CA PHE A 576 4.75 -15.94 -1.02
C PHE A 576 3.57 -14.95 -1.06
N ARG A 577 3.76 -13.92 -1.88
CA ARG A 577 2.80 -12.86 -2.16
C ARG A 577 2.46 -12.90 -3.64
N ILE A 578 1.17 -12.83 -3.97
CA ILE A 578 0.65 -12.83 -5.35
C ILE A 578 -0.06 -11.50 -5.61
N LYS A 579 0.32 -10.80 -6.68
CA LYS A 579 -0.29 -9.54 -7.10
C LYS A 579 -0.36 -9.42 -8.62
N ASN A 580 -1.39 -8.76 -9.12
CA ASN A 580 -1.46 -8.30 -10.52
C ASN A 580 -1.64 -6.78 -10.53
N GLU A 581 -0.60 -6.05 -10.92
CA GLU A 581 -0.57 -4.57 -10.92
C GLU A 581 -1.58 -3.92 -11.89
N ASN A 582 -2.14 -4.69 -12.83
CA ASN A 582 -3.19 -4.22 -13.73
C ASN A 582 -4.61 -4.40 -13.14
N LEU A 583 -4.77 -5.03 -11.97
CA LEU A 583 -6.06 -5.29 -11.33
C LEU A 583 -6.14 -4.57 -9.98
N SER A 584 -7.31 -4.02 -9.65
CA SER A 584 -7.57 -3.41 -8.35
C SER A 584 -7.83 -4.45 -7.23
N LEU A 585 -6.96 -5.46 -7.12
CA LEU A 585 -6.99 -6.50 -6.10
C LEU A 585 -5.89 -6.27 -5.05
N ASN A 586 -6.18 -6.53 -3.77
CA ASN A 586 -5.16 -6.57 -2.73
C ASN A 586 -4.13 -7.69 -2.99
N THR A 587 -2.94 -7.58 -2.42
CA THR A 587 -1.90 -8.61 -2.55
C THR A 587 -2.27 -9.83 -1.72
N ILE A 588 -2.34 -11.02 -2.32
CA ILE A 588 -2.64 -12.26 -1.58
C ILE A 588 -1.35 -12.75 -0.93
N LYS A 589 -1.27 -12.79 0.40
CA LYS A 589 -0.17 -13.34 1.21
C LYS A 589 -0.54 -14.76 1.65
N VAL A 590 0.26 -15.74 1.26
CA VAL A 590 0.22 -17.12 1.78
C VAL A 590 1.49 -17.32 2.61
N SER A 591 1.35 -17.68 3.89
CA SER A 591 2.49 -17.74 4.80
C SER A 591 2.37 -18.79 5.90
N GLY A 592 3.51 -19.37 6.25
CA GLY A 592 3.69 -20.20 7.45
C GLY A 592 4.64 -19.52 8.43
N TYR A 593 4.31 -19.57 9.72
CA TYR A 593 5.11 -19.02 10.81
C TYR A 593 5.30 -20.07 11.91
N TYR A 594 6.47 -20.04 12.55
CA TYR A 594 6.85 -20.82 13.71
C TYR A 594 7.29 -19.90 14.85
N PHE A 595 6.84 -20.20 16.07
CA PHE A 595 7.01 -19.38 17.26
C PHE A 595 7.66 -20.23 18.36
N PRO A 596 9.00 -20.22 18.49
CA PRO A 596 9.74 -21.11 19.39
C PRO A 596 9.27 -21.01 20.86
N ASN A 597 9.02 -19.79 21.30
CA ASN A 597 8.65 -19.40 22.67
C ASN A 597 7.29 -18.70 22.76
N ALA A 598 6.32 -19.17 21.96
CA ALA A 598 4.94 -18.69 22.02
C ALA A 598 4.36 -18.75 23.45
N PRO A 599 3.86 -17.63 24.01
CA PRO A 599 3.20 -17.62 25.32
C PRO A 599 1.80 -18.26 25.24
N ALA A 600 1.33 -18.91 26.30
CA ALA A 600 -0.05 -19.39 26.34
C ALA A 600 -1.05 -18.21 26.19
N PRO A 601 -2.15 -18.34 25.42
CA PRO A 601 -2.71 -19.56 24.82
C PRO A 601 -2.26 -19.85 23.37
N MET A 602 -1.16 -19.27 22.89
CA MET A 602 -0.77 -19.37 21.49
C MET A 602 -0.27 -20.76 21.07
N LYS A 603 -0.59 -21.11 19.81
CA LYS A 603 0.00 -22.27 19.12
C LYS A 603 1.37 -21.89 18.58
N LYS A 604 2.32 -22.84 18.63
CA LYS A 604 3.69 -22.66 18.13
C LYS A 604 3.82 -22.57 16.60
N GLY A 605 2.75 -22.80 15.85
CA GLY A 605 2.75 -22.74 14.39
C GLY A 605 1.44 -22.16 13.85
N LEU A 606 1.55 -21.37 12.78
CA LEU A 606 0.45 -20.73 12.07
C LEU A 606 0.63 -20.93 10.56
N LEU A 607 -0.45 -21.32 9.87
CA LEU A 607 -0.58 -21.25 8.42
C LEU A 607 -1.73 -20.32 8.10
N GLU A 608 -1.49 -19.35 7.23
CA GLU A 608 -2.46 -18.29 6.92
C GLU A 608 -2.47 -17.96 5.42
N ILE A 609 -3.68 -17.76 4.89
CA ILE A 609 -3.95 -17.13 3.60
C ILE A 609 -4.74 -15.88 3.92
N THR A 610 -4.19 -14.71 3.57
CA THR A 610 -4.82 -13.41 3.83
C THR A 610 -4.56 -12.45 2.67
N THR A 611 -5.35 -11.38 2.57
CA THR A 611 -5.02 -10.24 1.72
C THR A 611 -4.25 -9.20 2.55
N VAL A 612 -3.23 -8.59 1.94
CA VAL A 612 -2.50 -7.45 2.49
C VAL A 612 -2.61 -6.26 1.54
N VAL A 613 -2.74 -5.07 2.11
CA VAL A 613 -2.77 -3.81 1.37
C VAL A 613 -1.40 -3.58 0.72
N ASP A 614 -1.37 -2.92 -0.45
CA ASP A 614 -0.12 -2.58 -1.10
C ASP A 614 0.68 -1.59 -0.26
N PHE A 615 1.83 -2.02 0.26
CA PHE A 615 2.80 -1.12 0.89
C PHE A 615 3.26 -0.07 -0.13
N ARG A 616 3.11 1.20 0.24
CA ARG A 616 3.65 2.36 -0.47
C ARG A 616 4.31 3.26 0.56
N PHE A 617 5.34 3.99 0.19
CA PHE A 617 5.78 5.12 1.01
C PHE A 617 4.64 6.13 1.13
N ASP A 618 4.46 6.70 2.32
CA ASP A 618 3.57 7.85 2.45
C ASP A 618 4.29 9.09 1.91
N VAL A 619 3.71 9.64 0.84
CA VAL A 619 4.24 10.76 0.06
C VAL A 619 3.56 12.10 0.38
N SER A 620 2.78 12.17 1.46
CA SER A 620 2.25 13.46 1.98
C SER A 620 3.07 13.91 3.18
N ALA A 621 3.85 14.97 3.00
CA ALA A 621 4.64 15.57 4.08
C ALA A 621 3.76 16.29 5.11
N LEU A 622 2.73 17.02 4.66
CA LEU A 622 1.74 17.66 5.54
C LEU A 622 0.55 16.71 5.78
N ARG A 623 0.09 16.63 7.03
CA ARG A 623 -1.06 15.80 7.49
C ARG A 623 -1.80 16.48 8.64
N ALA A 624 -2.90 15.89 9.11
CA ALA A 624 -3.58 16.35 10.32
C ALA A 624 -2.63 16.30 11.54
N PRO A 625 -2.49 17.38 12.32
CA PRO A 625 -1.79 17.37 13.61
C PRO A 625 -2.31 16.25 14.53
N ALA A 626 -1.42 15.56 15.22
CA ALA A 626 -1.78 14.48 16.14
C ALA A 626 -0.87 14.48 17.38
N PHE A 627 -1.31 13.79 18.44
CA PHE A 627 -0.42 13.36 19.51
C PHE A 627 0.57 12.33 18.97
N LEU A 628 1.76 12.22 19.60
CA LEU A 628 2.69 11.15 19.29
C LEU A 628 2.03 9.81 19.66
N SER A 629 2.03 8.87 18.72
CA SER A 629 1.27 7.62 18.84
C SER A 629 1.85 6.68 19.89
N PHE A 630 1.00 6.10 20.73
CA PHE A 630 1.37 5.09 21.73
C PHE A 630 0.45 3.86 21.64
N PHE A 631 0.67 2.99 20.63
CA PHE A 631 0.02 1.69 20.49
C PHE A 631 0.88 0.70 19.68
#